data_AF-A0A661ZKZ0-F1
#
_entry.id   AF-A0A661ZKZ0-F1
#
_cell.length_a   1.000
_cell.length_b   1.000
_cell.length_c   1.000
_cell.angle_alpha   90.00
_cell.angle_beta   90.00
_cell.angle_gamma   90.00
#
_symmetry.space_group_name_H-M   'P 1'
#
loop_
_entity.id
_entity.type
_entity.pdbx_description
1 polymer ?
#
loop_
_entity_poly.entity_id
_entity_poly.type
_entity_poly.pdbx_seq_one_letter_code
_entity_poly.pdbx_strand_id
1 'polypeptide(L)' 'PLAHHWLILHGRYICTARKPACEQCGIRDFCRYVNKK' A
#
# COMPACT_ATOMS: atom_id res chain seq x y z
N PRO A 1 -19.31 0.89 -5.10
CA PRO A 1 -18.23 -0.05 -4.69
C PRO A 1 -16.84 0.37 -5.22
N LEU A 2 -16.39 1.58 -4.84
CA LEU A 2 -15.16 2.20 -5.38
C LEU A 2 -13.90 1.85 -4.56
N ALA A 3 -14.04 1.74 -3.25
CA ALA A 3 -12.93 1.42 -2.33
C ALA A 3 -12.35 0.01 -2.55
N HIS A 4 -13.18 -0.95 -2.97
CA HIS A 4 -12.75 -2.33 -3.23
C HIS A 4 -11.72 -2.37 -4.37
N HIS A 5 -12.02 -1.75 -5.51
CA HIS A 5 -11.12 -1.73 -6.66
C HIS A 5 -9.82 -0.97 -6.37
N TRP A 6 -9.89 0.11 -5.59
CA TRP A 6 -8.72 0.86 -5.19
C TRP A 6 -7.73 0.01 -4.38
N LEU A 7 -8.22 -0.79 -3.41
CA LEU A 7 -7.38 -1.69 -2.62
C LEU A 7 -6.75 -2.81 -3.46
N ILE A 8 -7.49 -3.36 -4.43
CA ILE A 8 -6.94 -4.38 -5.35
C ILE A 8 -5.81 -3.79 -6.19
N LEU A 9 -6.00 -2.62 -6.80
CA LEU A 9 -4.97 -1.97 -7.61
C LEU A 9 -3.79 -1.54 -6.75
N HIS A 10 -4.06 -1.01 -5.56
CA HIS A 10 -3.04 -0.64 -4.59
C HIS A 10 -2.15 -1.83 -4.22
N GLY A 11 -2.72 -3.00 -3.93
CA GLY A 11 -1.94 -4.20 -3.63
C GLY A 11 -1.11 -4.71 -4.81
N ARG A 12 -1.63 -4.60 -6.04
CA ARG A 12 -0.95 -5.09 -7.25
C ARG A 12 0.22 -4.21 -7.69
N TYR A 13 0.09 -2.89 -7.54
CA TYR A 13 1.09 -1.94 -8.07
C TYR A 13 1.92 -1.25 -7.00
N ILE A 14 1.37 -0.99 -5.82
CA ILE A 14 2.05 -0.22 -4.76
C ILE A 14 2.52 -1.16 -3.64
N CYS A 15 1.60 -1.87 -3.00
CA CYS A 15 1.89 -2.71 -1.83
C CYS A 15 2.16 -4.17 -2.21
N THR A 16 3.15 -4.41 -3.07
CA THR A 16 3.51 -5.78 -3.50
C THR A 16 4.15 -6.58 -2.37
N ALA A 17 3.94 -7.91 -2.37
CA ALA A 17 4.36 -8.79 -1.28
C ALA A 17 5.88 -8.89 -1.07
N ARG A 18 6.70 -8.71 -2.13
CA ARG A 18 8.16 -8.85 -2.03
C ARG A 18 8.89 -7.53 -1.81
N LYS A 19 8.47 -6.46 -2.48
CA LYS A 19 9.07 -5.12 -2.40
C LYS A 19 7.97 -4.07 -2.57
N PRO A 20 7.30 -3.64 -1.48
CA PRO A 20 6.30 -2.60 -1.58
C PRO A 20 6.95 -1.25 -1.93
N ALA A 21 6.35 -0.52 -2.86
CA ALA A 21 6.76 0.83 -3.25
C ALA A 21 6.23 1.86 -2.24
N CYS A 22 6.74 1.80 -1.00
CA CYS A 22 6.28 2.64 0.10
C CYS A 22 6.43 4.15 -0.18
N GLU A 23 7.40 4.55 -1.01
CA GLU A 23 7.62 5.96 -1.39
C GLU A 23 6.47 6.54 -2.20
N GLN A 24 5.76 5.69 -2.96
CA GLN A 24 4.60 6.08 -3.76
C GLN A 24 3.27 5.78 -3.04
N CYS A 25 3.32 5.28 -1.80
CA CYS A 25 2.16 4.87 -1.05
C CYS A 25 1.57 6.05 -0.26
N GLY A 26 0.40 6.55 -0.69
CA GLY A 26 -0.30 7.66 -0.02
C GLY A 26 -0.82 7.34 1.39
N ILE A 27 -0.87 6.05 1.77
CA ILE A 27 -1.25 5.60 3.13
C ILE A 27 -0.03 5.13 3.95
N ARG A 28 1.18 5.49 3.53
CA ARG A 28 2.43 5.13 4.23
C ARG A 28 2.43 5.59 5.68
N ASP A 29 1.95 6.81 5.95
CA ASP A 29 1.95 7.40 7.28
C ASP A 29 1.12 6.57 8.29
N PHE A 30 0.02 5.98 7.81
CA PHE A 30 -0.85 5.09 8.58
C PHE A 30 -0.41 3.62 8.53
N CYS A 31 0.65 3.29 7.77
CA CYS A 31 1.06 1.91 7.54
C CYS A 31 1.91 1.40 8.70
N ARG A 32 1.36 0.48 9.50
CA ARG A 32 2.08 -0.16 10.61
C ARG A 32 3.31 -0.95 10.17
N TYR A 33 3.37 -1.46 8.94
CA TYR A 33 4.53 -2.19 8.42
C TYR A 33 5.76 -1.30 8.29
N VAL A 34 5.57 -0.05 7.86
CA VAL A 34 6.65 0.94 7.71
C VAL A 34 6.96 1.62 9.04
N ASN A 35 5.93 1.92 9.84
CA ASN A 35 6.08 2.64 11.12
C ASN A 35 6.65 1.77 12.26
N LYS A 36 6.55 0.43 12.18
CA LYS A 36 7.20 -0.49 13.15
C LYS A 36 8.68 -0.77 12.88
N LYS A 37 9.27 -0.18 11.84
CA LYS A 37 10.71 -0.28 11.57
C LYS A 37 11.46 0.90 12.15
#